data_AF-A0A0K9N864-F1
#
_entry.id   AF-A0A0K9N864-F1
#
_cell.length_a   1.000
_cell.length_b   1.000
_cell.length_c   1.000
_cell.angle_alpha   90.00
_cell.angle_beta   90.00
_cell.angle_gamma   90.00
#
_symmetry.space_group_name_H-M   'P 1'
#
loop_
_entity.id
_entity.type
_entity.pdbx_description
1 polymer ?
#
loop_
_entity_poly.entity_id
_entity_poly.type
_entity_poly.pdbx_seq_one_letter_code
_entity_poly.pdbx_strand_id
1 'polypeptide(L)' 'MKLFLEICEYFNITPDNFFDDQLHNIPLFEKACDLLKQLDDEDMIAVISILNRLVLRDK' A
#
# COMPACT_ATOMS: atom_id res chain seq x y z
N MET A 1 -15.00 10.83 17.05
CA MET A 1 -14.77 11.50 15.75
C MET A 1 -13.43 12.23 15.72
N LYS A 2 -13.18 13.24 16.58
CA LYS A 2 -11.91 14.01 16.55
C LYS A 2 -10.65 13.15 16.77
N LEU A 3 -10.65 12.31 17.80
CA LEU A 3 -9.54 11.39 18.09
C LEU A 3 -9.27 10.39 16.95
N PHE A 4 -10.32 9.96 16.24
CA PHE A 4 -10.18 9.03 15.12
C PHE A 4 -9.47 9.68 13.92
N LEU A 5 -9.81 10.94 13.61
CA LEU A 5 -9.12 11.70 12.55
C LEU A 5 -7.67 12.02 12.94
N GLU A 6 -7.40 12.32 14.22
CA GLU A 6 -6.03 12.51 14.73
C GLU A 6 -5.18 11.24 14.59
N ILE A 7 -5.77 10.06 14.82
CA ILE A 7 -5.10 8.77 14.57
C ILE A 7 -4.83 8.58 13.07
N CYS A 8 -5.81 8.88 12.21
CA CYS A 8 -5.63 8.78 10.76
C CYS A 8 -4.50 9.68 10.27
N GLU A 9 -4.46 10.94 10.73
CA GLU A 9 -3.37 11.89 10.43
C GLU A 9 -2.01 11.40 10.93
N TYR A 10 -1.94 10.84 12.14
CA TYR A 10 -0.69 10.32 12.71
C TYR A 10 -0.09 9.19 11.88
N PHE A 11 -0.92 8.26 11.42
CA PHE A 11 -0.48 7.13 10.57
C PHE A 11 -0.39 7.50 9.09
N ASN A 12 -0.73 8.73 8.71
CA ASN A 12 -0.80 9.20 7.32
C ASN A 12 -1.79 8.42 6.43
N ILE A 13 -2.83 7.85 7.07
CA ILE A 13 -3.85 7.04 6.41
C ILE A 13 -5.15 7.82 6.26
N THR A 14 -5.97 7.46 5.28
CA THR A 14 -7.35 7.95 5.21
C THR A 14 -8.27 7.08 6.09
N PRO A 15 -9.43 7.59 6.53
CA PRO A 15 -10.46 6.77 7.17
C PRO A 15 -10.81 5.52 6.36
N ASP A 16 -10.86 5.63 5.02
CA ASP A 16 -11.14 4.49 4.16
C ASP A 16 -10.06 3.40 4.26
N ASN A 17 -8.78 3.78 4.34
CA ASN A 17 -7.69 2.82 4.58
C ASN A 17 -7.75 2.16 5.96
N PHE A 18 -8.27 2.85 6.97
CA PHE A 18 -8.41 2.29 8.31
C PHE A 18 -9.48 1.18 8.36
N PHE A 19 -10.53 1.30 7.54
CA PHE A 19 -11.61 0.32 7.46
C PHE A 19 -11.42 -0.72 6.35
N ASP A 20 -10.36 -0.62 5.56
CA ASP A 20 -10.01 -1.60 4.54
C ASP A 20 -9.40 -2.86 5.18
N ASP A 21 -10.21 -3.91 5.26
CA ASP A 21 -9.82 -5.21 5.80
C ASP A 21 -8.85 -6.00 4.91
N GLN A 22 -8.60 -5.52 3.68
CA GLN A 22 -7.63 -6.10 2.76
C GLN A 22 -6.22 -5.56 2.99
N LEU A 23 -6.08 -4.40 3.66
CA LEU A 23 -4.80 -3.78 4.01
C LEU A 23 -4.26 -4.31 5.34
N HIS A 24 -3.73 -5.53 5.32
CA HIS A 24 -3.18 -6.20 6.52
C HIS A 24 -2.02 -5.45 7.20
N ASN A 25 -1.26 -4.61 6.48
CA ASN A 25 -0.14 -3.86 7.05
C ASN A 25 0.06 -2.52 6.33
N ILE A 26 -0.64 -1.49 6.79
CA ILE A 26 -0.62 -0.15 6.18
C ILE A 26 0.81 0.43 6.12
N PRO A 27 1.65 0.38 7.17
CA PRO A 27 3.02 0.90 7.09
C PRO A 27 3.88 0.25 5.99
N LEU A 28 3.74 -1.07 5.77
CA LEU A 28 4.47 -1.76 4.69
C LEU A 28 3.93 -1.36 3.31
N PHE A 29 2.61 -1.21 3.19
CA PHE A 29 1.97 -0.77 1.95
C PHE A 29 2.41 0.65 1.56
N GLU A 30 2.40 1.60 2.51
CA GLU A 30 2.86 2.96 2.26
C GLU A 30 4.34 3.00 1.87
N LYS A 31 5.19 2.27 2.59
CA LYS A 31 6.61 2.16 2.23
C LYS A 31 6.80 1.60 0.81
N ALA A 32 6.00 0.60 0.42
CA ALA A 32 6.02 0.08 -0.93
C ALA A 32 5.60 1.15 -1.94
N CYS A 33 4.50 1.87 -1.69
CA CYS A 33 4.05 2.98 -2.53
C CYS A 33 5.12 4.08 -2.70
N ASP A 34 5.84 4.43 -1.63
CA ASP A 34 6.89 5.45 -1.68
C ASP A 34 8.11 5.01 -2.48
N LEU A 35 8.45 3.73 -2.46
CA LEU A 35 9.48 3.16 -3.33
C LEU A 35 9.02 3.14 -4.79
N LEU A 36 7.77 2.74 -5.04
CA LEU A 36 7.19 2.66 -6.38
C LEU A 36 7.16 4.02 -7.08
N LYS A 37 6.92 5.12 -6.35
CA LYS A 37 6.93 6.50 -6.91
C LYS A 37 8.29 6.93 -7.49
N GLN A 38 9.38 6.24 -7.15
CA GLN A 38 10.74 6.57 -7.59
C GLN A 38 11.19 5.79 -8.82
N LEU A 39 10.40 4.81 -9.25
CA LEU A 39 10.74 3.94 -10.38
C LEU A 39 10.40 4.60 -11.71
N ASP A 40 11.18 4.25 -12.73
CA ASP A 40 10.81 4.53 -14.11
C ASP A 40 9.84 3.46 -14.67
N ASP A 41 9.41 3.65 -15.91
CA ASP A 41 8.44 2.77 -16.55
C ASP A 41 8.96 1.33 -16.71
N GLU A 42 10.26 1.14 -16.99
CA GLU A 42 10.85 -0.19 -17.18
C GLU A 42 10.87 -0.96 -15.85
N ASP A 43 11.31 -0.30 -14.78
CA ASP A 43 11.34 -0.87 -13.43
C ASP A 43 9.91 -1.16 -12.90
N MET A 44 8.96 -0.27 -13.17
CA MET A 44 7.56 -0.47 -12.80
C MET A 44 6.97 -1.72 -13.47
N ILE A 45 7.26 -1.94 -14.76
CA ILE A 45 6.84 -3.14 -15.49
C ILE A 45 7.44 -4.40 -14.86
N ALA A 46 8.72 -4.37 -14.48
CA ALA A 46 9.37 -5.50 -13.82
C ALA A 46 8.69 -5.84 -12.48
N VAL A 47 8.36 -4.84 -11.67
CA VAL A 47 7.66 -5.03 -10.39
C VAL A 47 6.26 -5.62 -10.61
N ILE A 48 5.49 -5.11 -11.56
CA ILE A 48 4.15 -5.64 -11.90
C ILE A 48 4.26 -7.13 -12.32
N SER A 49 5.27 -7.50 -13.09
CA SER A 49 5.49 -8.90 -13.49
C SER A 49 5.72 -9.81 -12.28
N ILE A 50 6.50 -9.36 -11.29
CA ILE A 50 6.71 -10.10 -10.03
C ILE A 50 5.41 -10.20 -9.25
N LEU A 51 4.67 -9.11 -9.08
CA LEU A 51 3.39 -9.10 -8.35
C LEU A 51 2.39 -10.06 -8.98
N ASN A 52 2.24 -10.05 -10.31
CA ASN A 52 1.39 -10.99 -11.03
C ASN A 52 1.76 -12.45 -10.75
N ARG A 53 3.06 -12.77 -10.70
CA ARG A 53 3.53 -14.12 -10.34
C ARG A 53 3.22 -14.50 -8.90
N LEU A 54 3.27 -13.55 -7.96
CA LEU A 54 2.98 -13.80 -6.54
C LEU A 54 1.49 -14.00 -6.32
N VAL A 55 0.63 -13.16 -6.91
CA VAL A 55 -0.84 -13.28 -6.82
C VAL A 55 -1.34 -14.58 -7.45
N LEU A 56 -0.73 -15.02 -8.55
CA LEU A 56 -1.06 -16.31 -9.18
C LEU A 56 -0.59 -17.53 -8.39
N ARG A 57 0.40 -17.40 -7.49
CA ARG A 57 0.88 -18.49 -6.64
C ARG A 57 0.02 -18.74 -5.41
N ASP A 58 -0.75 -17.75 -5.00
CA ASP A 58 -1.62 -17.80 -3.82
C ASP A 58 -3.05 -18.30 -4.15
N LYS A 59 -3.27 -18.75 -5.40
CA LYS A 59 -4.48 -19.44 -5.87
C LYS A 59 -4.17 -20.90 -6.19
#